data_AF-A0A1F3DBF6-F1
#
_entry.id   AF-A0A1F3DBF6-F1
#
_cell.length_a   1.000
_cell.length_b   1.000
_cell.length_c   1.000
_cell.angle_alpha   90.00
_cell.angle_beta   90.00
_cell.angle_gamma   90.00
#
_symmetry.space_group_name_H-M   'P 1'
#
loop_
_entity.id
_entity.type
_entity.pdbx_description
1 polymer ?
#
loop_
_entity_poly.entity_id
_entity_poly.type
_entity_poly.pdbx_seq_one_letter_code
_entity_poly.pdbx_strand_id
1 'polypeptide(L)'
;MSTSNSCTKDAADDTPGPGGKPNVTVPGANEVWIQGTSFTPETITVIAGTTITWTNKDGIIHTVTSSTELFDSGNIASNGTYSFKFNTAGSFPYFCKVHPTMTAKVVVN
;
A
#
# COMPACT_ATOMS: atom_id res chain seq x y z
N MET A 1 13.37 -14.81 53.59
CA MET A 1 14.61 -15.53 53.23
C MET A 1 14.25 -16.98 52.97
N SER A 2 14.90 -17.54 51.96
CA SER A 2 14.84 -18.93 51.49
C SER A 2 13.58 -19.36 50.76
N THR A 3 13.63 -19.93 49.54
CA THR A 3 14.69 -20.20 48.54
C THR A 3 13.91 -20.76 47.33
N SER A 4 14.14 -20.31 46.09
CA SER A 4 15.00 -20.96 45.07
C SER A 4 14.64 -22.45 44.84
N ASN A 5 14.52 -23.04 43.64
CA ASN A 5 14.98 -22.66 42.30
C ASN A 5 14.36 -23.64 41.25
N SER A 6 14.16 -23.13 40.03
CA SER A 6 14.52 -23.74 38.72
C SER A 6 13.78 -24.96 38.11
N CYS A 7 13.03 -24.66 37.04
CA CYS A 7 12.99 -25.23 35.67
C CYS A 7 13.01 -26.77 35.43
N THR A 8 11.93 -27.28 34.79
CA THR A 8 11.98 -28.35 33.77
C THR A 8 10.82 -28.25 32.77
N LYS A 9 11.17 -28.14 31.48
CA LYS A 9 10.66 -28.89 30.30
C LYS A 9 9.16 -28.85 29.90
N ASP A 10 8.96 -28.59 28.61
CA ASP A 10 7.69 -28.46 27.87
C ASP A 10 6.73 -29.66 27.99
N ALA A 11 5.43 -29.41 28.17
CA ALA A 11 4.41 -29.54 27.11
C ALA A 11 2.97 -29.41 27.66
N ALA A 12 2.18 -28.62 26.91
CA ALA A 12 0.74 -28.65 26.69
C ALA A 12 -0.22 -27.90 27.63
N ASP A 13 -1.01 -27.08 26.93
CA ASP A 13 -2.35 -26.55 27.20
C ASP A 13 -2.47 -25.25 28.01
N ASP A 14 -2.39 -24.13 27.28
CA ASP A 14 -3.19 -22.94 27.57
C ASP A 14 -3.54 -22.29 26.22
N THR A 15 -4.78 -22.48 25.78
CA THR A 15 -5.36 -21.83 24.60
C THR A 15 -5.70 -20.37 24.89
N PRO A 16 -5.30 -19.40 24.03
CA PRO A 16 -6.01 -18.13 23.93
C PRO A 16 -7.09 -18.22 22.85
N GLY A 17 -8.33 -17.84 23.18
CA GLY A 17 -9.52 -17.95 22.33
C GLY A 17 -9.48 -17.14 21.02
N PRO A 18 -10.46 -17.34 20.11
CA PRO A 18 -10.45 -16.74 18.78
C PRO A 18 -10.96 -15.30 18.84
N GLY A 19 -10.11 -14.37 19.28
CA GLY A 19 -10.30 -12.93 19.10
C GLY A 19 -9.59 -12.44 17.83
N GLY A 20 -10.10 -12.80 16.66
CA GLY A 20 -9.54 -12.33 15.39
C GLY A 20 -9.66 -10.81 15.29
N LYS A 21 -8.53 -10.10 15.22
CA LYS A 21 -8.50 -8.70 14.78
C LYS A 21 -9.18 -8.64 13.40
N PRO A 22 -10.02 -7.64 13.09
CA PRO A 22 -10.57 -7.50 11.75
C PRO A 22 -9.42 -7.53 10.74
N ASN A 23 -9.47 -8.45 9.78
CA ASN A 23 -8.53 -8.46 8.67
C ASN A 23 -8.87 -7.25 7.79
N VAL A 24 -8.27 -6.09 8.09
CA VAL A 24 -8.40 -4.92 7.24
C VAL A 24 -7.66 -5.25 5.95
N THR A 25 -8.42 -5.51 4.89
CA THR A 25 -7.88 -5.72 3.55
C THR A 25 -7.19 -4.43 3.13
N VAL A 26 -5.85 -4.44 3.07
CA VAL A 26 -4.99 -3.32 2.66
C VAL A 26 -4.18 -3.69 1.40
N PRO A 27 -3.72 -2.70 0.61
CA PRO A 27 -2.82 -2.94 -0.50
C PRO A 27 -1.55 -3.70 -0.10
N GLY A 28 -1.00 -4.48 -1.04
CA GLY A 28 0.31 -5.11 -0.87
C GLY A 28 1.46 -4.09 -0.80
N ALA A 29 2.66 -4.56 -0.47
CA ALA A 29 3.84 -3.71 -0.19
C ALA A 29 4.23 -2.72 -1.32
N ASN A 30 3.95 -3.07 -2.58
CA ASN A 30 4.23 -2.23 -3.75
C ASN A 30 2.94 -1.90 -4.53
N GLU A 31 1.81 -1.91 -3.84
CA GLU A 31 0.50 -1.72 -4.44
C GLU A 31 -0.15 -0.45 -3.89
N VAL A 32 -0.87 0.25 -4.76
CA VAL A 32 -1.75 1.36 -4.40
C VAL A 32 -3.14 1.04 -4.92
N TRP A 33 -4.14 1.07 -4.06
CA TRP A 33 -5.53 0.96 -4.50
C TRP A 33 -6.11 2.33 -4.78
N ILE A 34 -6.87 2.41 -5.86
CA ILE A 34 -7.76 3.53 -6.14
C ILE A 34 -9.14 3.10 -5.69
N GLN A 35 -9.62 3.67 -4.59
CA GLN A 35 -10.93 3.36 -4.03
C GLN A 35 -11.53 4.58 -3.35
N GLY A 36 -12.84 4.80 -3.51
CA GLY A 36 -13.55 5.89 -2.85
C GLY A 36 -12.96 7.26 -3.18
N THR A 37 -12.57 7.47 -4.45
CA THR A 37 -11.91 8.71 -4.91
C THR A 37 -10.62 9.05 -4.14
N SER A 38 -9.90 8.03 -3.66
CA SER A 38 -8.65 8.16 -2.91
C SER A 38 -7.60 7.16 -3.38
N PHE A 39 -6.32 7.52 -3.27
CA PHE A 39 -5.20 6.59 -3.41
C PHE A 39 -4.84 6.04 -2.02
N THR A 40 -4.78 4.73 -1.88
CA THR A 40 -4.42 4.06 -0.63
C THR A 40 -3.21 3.15 -0.86
N PRO A 41 -2.09 3.33 -0.12
CA PRO A 41 -1.83 4.46 0.75
C PRO A 41 -1.62 5.77 -0.04
N GLU A 42 -1.86 6.92 0.60
CA GLU A 42 -1.62 8.24 -0.01
C GLU A 42 -0.10 8.53 -0.17
N THR A 43 0.73 7.94 0.69
CA THR A 43 2.19 7.94 0.55
C THR A 43 2.69 6.51 0.60
N ILE A 44 3.44 6.11 -0.43
CA ILE A 44 4.16 4.84 -0.46
C ILE A 44 5.66 5.12 -0.56
N THR A 45 6.46 4.46 0.28
CA THR A 45 7.92 4.61 0.31
C THR A 45 8.58 3.31 -0.12
N VAL A 46 9.47 3.40 -1.11
CA VAL A 46 10.18 2.25 -1.70
C VAL A 46 11.65 2.57 -1.94
N ILE A 47 12.42 1.58 -2.36
CA ILE A 47 13.82 1.77 -2.80
C ILE A 47 13.87 2.01 -4.31
N ALA A 48 14.94 2.65 -4.78
CA ALA A 48 15.20 2.75 -6.21
C ALA A 48 15.21 1.36 -6.88
N GLY A 49 14.56 1.28 -8.04
CA GLY A 49 14.36 0.05 -8.81
C GLY A 49 13.03 -0.65 -8.54
N THR A 50 12.20 -0.18 -7.60
CA THR A 50 10.88 -0.77 -7.32
C THR A 50 9.83 -0.38 -8.37
N THR A 51 9.01 -1.36 -8.76
CA THR A 51 7.78 -1.14 -9.53
C THR A 51 6.61 -1.00 -8.58
N ILE A 52 5.85 0.09 -8.70
CA ILE A 52 4.56 0.27 -8.03
C ILE A 52 3.45 -0.13 -8.99
N THR A 53 2.43 -0.82 -8.48
CA THR A 53 1.21 -1.14 -9.22
C THR A 53 0.01 -0.44 -8.59
N TRP A 54 -0.73 0.33 -9.38
CA TRP A 54 -2.01 0.89 -9.01
C TRP A 54 -3.13 -0.02 -9.50
N THR A 55 -4.10 -0.31 -8.64
CA THR A 55 -5.29 -1.11 -8.97
C THR A 55 -6.53 -0.26 -8.77
N ASN A 56 -7.34 -0.09 -9.83
CA ASN A 56 -8.63 0.57 -9.72
C ASN A 56 -9.68 -0.37 -9.13
N LYS A 57 -10.04 -0.15 -7.87
CA LYS A 57 -11.07 -0.90 -7.15
C LYS A 57 -12.44 -0.21 -7.15
N ASP A 58 -12.56 0.94 -7.79
CA ASP A 58 -13.83 1.63 -7.98
C ASP A 58 -14.55 1.15 -9.25
N GLY A 59 -15.85 1.51 -9.36
CA GLY A 59 -16.67 1.27 -10.55
C GLY A 59 -16.52 2.35 -11.63
N ILE A 60 -15.71 3.38 -11.40
CA ILE A 60 -15.51 4.52 -12.32
C ILE A 60 -14.08 4.57 -12.82
N ILE A 61 -13.85 5.30 -13.92
CA ILE A 61 -12.52 5.51 -14.48
C ILE A 61 -11.71 6.44 -13.58
N HIS A 62 -10.44 6.10 -13.41
CA HIS A 62 -9.44 6.96 -12.76
C HIS A 62 -8.16 7.03 -13.59
N THR A 63 -7.27 7.95 -13.23
CA THR A 63 -5.90 8.01 -13.78
C THR A 63 -4.89 8.09 -12.64
N VAL A 64 -3.64 7.77 -12.98
CA VAL A 64 -2.44 7.97 -12.17
C VAL A 64 -1.52 8.83 -13.01
N THR A 65 -1.50 10.13 -12.72
CA THR A 65 -0.79 11.12 -13.53
C THR A 65 0.22 11.88 -12.67
N SER A 66 1.48 11.86 -13.07
CA SER A 66 2.54 12.62 -12.41
C SER A 66 2.30 14.12 -12.49
N SER A 67 2.51 14.82 -11.37
CA SER A 67 2.51 16.30 -11.35
C SER A 67 3.77 16.91 -11.98
N THR A 68 4.77 16.08 -12.31
CA THR A 68 6.04 16.49 -12.93
C THR A 68 6.23 15.84 -14.31
N GLU A 69 5.15 15.40 -14.95
CA GLU A 69 5.14 14.82 -16.31
C GLU A 69 5.99 13.54 -16.48
N LEU A 70 6.36 12.86 -15.39
CA LEU A 70 7.19 11.65 -15.44
C LEU A 70 6.44 10.41 -15.95
N PHE A 71 5.15 10.32 -15.63
CA PHE A 71 4.29 9.20 -15.99
C PHE A 71 2.83 9.63 -16.12
N ASP A 72 2.10 8.92 -16.97
CA ASP A 72 0.65 9.04 -17.12
C ASP A 72 0.08 7.67 -17.48
N SER A 73 -0.85 7.17 -16.68
CA SER A 73 -1.52 5.90 -16.95
C SER A 73 -2.51 5.95 -18.10
N GLY A 74 -2.99 7.15 -18.47
CA GLY A 74 -4.26 7.27 -19.17
C GLY A 74 -5.41 6.73 -18.32
N ASN A 75 -6.51 6.34 -18.97
CA ASN A 75 -7.69 5.81 -18.28
C ASN A 75 -7.44 4.40 -17.72
N ILE A 76 -7.66 4.24 -16.43
CA ILE A 76 -7.70 2.95 -15.74
C ILE A 76 -9.18 2.63 -15.49
N ALA A 77 -9.73 1.68 -16.25
CA ALA A 77 -11.09 1.18 -16.06
C ALA A 77 -11.24 0.43 -14.73
N SER A 78 -12.47 0.12 -14.33
CA SER A 78 -12.74 -0.69 -13.12
C SER A 78 -12.00 -2.04 -13.17
N ASN A 79 -11.36 -2.42 -12.07
CA ASN A 79 -10.45 -3.57 -11.93
C ASN A 79 -9.19 -3.51 -12.83
N GLY A 80 -8.98 -2.40 -13.55
CA GLY A 80 -7.78 -2.16 -14.32
C GLY A 80 -6.57 -1.88 -13.44
N THR A 81 -5.39 -2.08 -14.00
CA THR A 81 -4.11 -1.82 -13.33
C THR A 81 -3.20 -0.95 -14.17
N TYR A 82 -2.29 -0.24 -13.49
CA TYR A 82 -1.18 0.48 -14.10
C TYR A 82 0.08 0.24 -13.28
N SER A 83 1.23 0.10 -13.92
CA SER A 83 2.50 -0.09 -13.22
C SER A 83 3.57 0.85 -13.74
N PHE A 84 4.39 1.37 -12.83
CA PHE A 84 5.53 2.23 -13.15
C PHE A 84 6.74 1.88 -12.28
N LYS A 85 7.92 1.81 -12.90
CA LYS A 85 9.18 1.53 -12.21
C LYS A 85 9.93 2.82 -11.91
N PHE A 86 10.20 3.07 -10.62
CA PHE A 86 10.98 4.22 -10.20
C PHE A 86 12.45 3.82 -10.05
N ASN A 87 13.33 4.39 -10.87
CA ASN A 87 14.77 4.04 -10.85
C ASN A 87 15.65 5.07 -10.11
N THR A 88 15.09 6.20 -9.68
CA THR A 88 15.83 7.31 -9.10
C THR A 88 15.22 7.69 -7.77
N ALA A 89 16.05 7.96 -6.77
CA ALA A 89 15.59 8.50 -5.49
C ALA A 89 14.91 9.86 -5.66
N GLY A 90 13.90 10.15 -4.85
CA GLY A 90 13.14 11.39 -4.93
C GLY A 90 11.70 11.27 -4.42
N SER A 91 10.96 12.38 -4.53
CA SER A 91 9.53 12.46 -4.22
C SER A 91 8.75 12.71 -5.51
N PHE A 92 7.79 11.84 -5.80
CA PHE A 92 7.02 11.82 -7.04
C PHE A 92 5.53 12.04 -6.74
N PRO A 93 5.08 13.30 -6.65
CA PRO A 93 3.66 13.62 -6.50
C PRO A 93 2.88 13.25 -7.77
N TYR A 94 1.65 12.78 -7.57
CA TYR A 94 0.74 12.42 -8.65
C TYR A 94 -0.72 12.66 -8.24
N PHE A 95 -1.60 12.70 -9.23
CA PHE A 95 -3.01 12.98 -9.06
C PHE A 95 -3.87 12.22 -10.07
N CYS A 96 -5.18 12.19 -9.83
CA CYS A 96 -6.17 11.71 -10.80
C CYS A 96 -6.69 12.88 -11.65
N LYS A 97 -6.62 12.77 -12.99
CA LYS A 97 -7.13 13.82 -13.90
C LYS A 97 -8.65 13.97 -13.82
N VAL A 98 -9.37 12.90 -13.49
CA VAL A 98 -10.84 12.92 -13.34
C VAL A 98 -11.26 13.61 -12.04
N HIS A 99 -10.45 13.47 -10.99
CA HIS A 99 -10.69 14.05 -9.66
C HIS A 99 -9.43 14.82 -9.21
N PRO A 100 -9.21 16.07 -9.63
CA PRO A 100 -7.92 16.76 -9.42
C PRO A 100 -7.52 16.99 -7.96
N THR A 101 -8.46 16.90 -7.01
CA THR A 101 -8.19 16.97 -5.56
C THR A 101 -7.69 15.64 -4.98
N MET A 102 -7.80 14.55 -5.74
CA MET A 102 -7.28 13.23 -5.38
C MET A 102 -5.79 13.20 -5.71
N THR A 103 -4.95 13.40 -4.69
CA THR A 103 -3.49 13.48 -4.79
C THR A 103 -2.83 12.42 -3.92
N ALA A 104 -1.61 12.03 -4.30
CA ALA A 104 -0.76 11.13 -3.53
C ALA A 104 0.71 11.29 -3.96
N LYS A 105 1.63 10.56 -3.32
CA LYS A 105 3.05 10.56 -3.72
C LYS A 105 3.73 9.22 -3.53
N VAL A 106 4.69 8.93 -4.40
CA VAL A 106 5.70 7.88 -4.20
C VAL A 106 6.97 8.54 -3.69
N VAL A 107 7.54 8.03 -2.60
CA VAL A 107 8.87 8.41 -2.10
C VAL A 107 9.82 7.27 -2.40
N VAL A 108 10.97 7.58 -3.00
CA VAL A 108 12.00 6.62 -3.34
C VAL A 108 13.27 7.00 -2.61
N ASN A 109 13.76 6.09 -1.78
CA ASN A 109 15.01 6.23 -1.02
C ASN A 109 16.19 5.56 -1.72
#